data_AF-A0A5X4PE28-F1
#
_entry.id   AF-A0A5X4PE28-F1
#
_cell.length_a   1.000
_cell.length_b   1.000
_cell.length_c   1.000
_cell.angle_alpha   90.00
_cell.angle_beta   90.00
_cell.angle_gamma   90.00
#
_symmetry.space_group_name_H-M   'P 1'
#
loop_
_entity.id
_entity.type
_entity.pdbx_description
1 polymer ?
#
loop_
_entity_poly.entity_id
_entity_poly.type
_entity_poly.pdbx_seq_one_letter_code
_entity_poly.pdbx_strand_id
1 'polypeptide(L)'
;MSIVRDAASEATKANDLRKGEIVKARDSMICNILNNKEIYKWHGTISDISSTLSEDAIVEIKLPDGTKVGTWNNVVSDAGDNTIISKNSDVFNDIYELSIGDKVLFSGSFVSDKYQCARETSLTKEGGLLSPEFLFKFSSIKKI
;
A
#
# COMPACT_ATOMS: atom_id res chain seq x y z
N MET A 1 -8.96 -4.89 15.84
CA MET A 1 -9.48 -3.54 15.51
C MET A 1 -8.63 -3.02 14.36
N SER A 2 -9.25 -2.63 13.24
CA SER A 2 -8.53 -2.09 12.06
C SER A 2 -9.07 -0.70 11.80
N ILE A 3 -8.18 0.30 11.84
CA ILE A 3 -8.51 1.71 11.60
C ILE A 3 -9.20 1.89 10.23
N VAL A 4 -8.76 1.14 9.22
CA VAL A 4 -9.34 1.19 7.88
C VAL A 4 -10.75 0.64 7.86
N ARG A 5 -10.99 -0.53 8.47
CA ARG A 5 -12.34 -1.13 8.51
C ARG A 5 -13.33 -0.27 9.29
N ASP A 6 -12.90 0.34 10.38
CA ASP A 6 -13.73 1.21 11.19
C ASP A 6 -14.13 2.47 10.38
N ALA A 7 -13.17 3.10 9.70
CA ALA A 7 -13.42 4.24 8.80
C ALA A 7 -14.32 3.87 7.61
N ALA A 8 -14.10 2.72 6.98
CA ALA A 8 -14.94 2.21 5.90
C ALA A 8 -16.38 2.02 6.37
N SER A 9 -16.58 1.39 7.54
CA SER A 9 -17.91 1.18 8.12
C SER A 9 -18.64 2.49 8.39
N GLU A 10 -17.95 3.51 8.90
CA GLU A 10 -18.54 4.83 9.12
C GLU A 10 -18.91 5.52 7.79
N ALA A 11 -18.05 5.41 6.79
CA ALA A 11 -18.22 6.04 5.48
C ALA A 11 -19.47 5.55 4.72
N THR A 12 -19.87 4.28 4.90
CA THR A 12 -21.07 3.73 4.23
C THR A 12 -22.38 4.46 4.56
N LYS A 13 -22.43 5.15 5.70
CA LYS A 13 -23.62 5.89 6.18
C LYS A 13 -23.46 7.40 6.03
N ALA A 14 -22.35 7.85 5.46
CA ALA A 14 -21.97 9.26 5.41
C ALA A 14 -22.19 9.86 4.03
N ASN A 15 -22.59 11.13 3.99
CA ASN A 15 -22.53 11.93 2.77
C ASN A 15 -21.08 12.33 2.43
N ASP A 16 -20.84 12.86 1.24
CA ASP A 16 -19.48 13.13 0.75
C ASP A 16 -18.71 14.19 1.55
N LEU A 17 -19.44 15.12 2.20
CA LEU A 17 -18.86 16.11 3.10
C LEU A 17 -18.27 15.40 4.34
N ARG A 18 -19.07 14.55 4.99
CA ARG A 18 -18.63 13.77 6.16
C ARG A 18 -17.54 12.77 5.84
N LYS A 19 -17.55 12.15 4.65
CA LYS A 19 -16.45 11.29 4.18
C LYS A 19 -15.10 11.99 4.22
N GLY A 20 -15.06 13.32 4.02
CA GLY A 20 -13.81 14.09 4.13
C GLY A 20 -13.24 14.13 5.54
N GLU A 21 -14.10 14.24 6.54
CA GLU A 21 -13.69 14.24 7.95
C GLU A 21 -13.23 12.84 8.39
N ILE A 22 -13.94 11.80 7.92
CA ILE A 22 -13.59 10.39 8.19
C ILE A 22 -12.20 10.06 7.65
N VAL A 23 -11.89 10.46 6.40
CA VAL A 23 -10.55 10.29 5.80
C VAL A 23 -9.49 10.97 6.66
N LYS A 24 -9.69 12.24 7.03
CA LYS A 24 -8.73 12.99 7.85
C LYS A 24 -8.49 12.34 9.22
N ALA A 25 -9.55 11.86 9.87
CA ALA A 25 -9.45 11.20 11.16
C ALA A 25 -8.68 9.88 11.05
N ARG A 26 -9.02 9.05 10.06
CA ARG A 26 -8.33 7.79 9.76
C ARG A 26 -6.85 8.01 9.50
N ASP A 27 -6.50 8.94 8.62
CA ASP A 27 -5.11 9.22 8.24
C ASP A 27 -4.31 9.71 9.45
N SER A 28 -4.91 10.55 10.30
CA SER A 28 -4.27 10.99 11.55
C SER A 28 -3.98 9.82 12.49
N MET A 29 -4.90 8.85 12.62
CA MET A 29 -4.68 7.65 13.44
C MET A 29 -3.60 6.75 12.85
N ILE A 30 -3.59 6.55 11.52
CA ILE A 30 -2.54 5.79 10.82
C ILE A 30 -1.18 6.45 11.08
N CYS A 31 -1.08 7.78 10.95
CA CYS A 31 0.17 8.49 11.16
C CYS A 31 0.71 8.41 12.58
N ASN A 32 -0.17 8.44 13.58
CA ASN A 32 0.22 8.26 14.97
C ASN A 32 0.84 6.87 15.23
N ILE A 33 0.40 5.84 14.49
CA ILE A 33 0.95 4.48 14.61
C ILE A 33 2.25 4.33 13.83
N LEU A 34 2.26 4.75 12.56
CA LEU A 34 3.42 4.57 11.69
C LEU A 34 4.61 5.37 12.21
N ASN A 35 4.41 6.64 12.60
CA ASN A 35 5.45 7.53 13.11
C ASN A 35 6.77 7.44 12.29
N ASN A 36 6.65 7.35 10.95
CA ASN A 36 7.72 7.17 9.97
C ASN A 36 8.66 5.97 10.22
N LYS A 37 8.18 4.92 10.88
CA LYS A 37 8.94 3.69 11.13
C LYS A 37 8.85 2.74 9.96
N GLU A 38 9.94 2.02 9.73
CA GLU A 38 9.92 0.83 8.90
C GLU A 38 9.05 -0.24 9.54
N ILE A 39 8.25 -0.89 8.71
CA ILE A 39 7.39 -2.02 9.08
C ILE A 39 8.17 -3.31 8.87
N TYR A 40 8.04 -4.23 9.83
CA TYR A 40 8.77 -5.50 9.82
C TYR A 40 7.83 -6.70 9.87
N LYS A 41 8.01 -7.64 8.93
CA LYS A 41 7.30 -8.94 8.86
C LYS A 41 5.78 -8.81 8.92
N TRP A 42 5.22 -7.85 8.20
CA TRP A 42 3.77 -7.86 7.95
C TRP A 42 3.41 -8.98 7.00
N HIS A 43 2.19 -9.50 7.10
CA HIS A 43 1.71 -10.58 6.25
C HIS A 43 0.57 -10.11 5.37
N GLY A 44 0.50 -10.66 4.16
CA GLY A 44 -0.56 -10.40 3.22
C GLY A 44 -0.54 -11.41 2.08
N THR A 45 -1.31 -11.13 1.04
CA THR A 45 -1.43 -11.96 -0.15
C THR A 45 -1.09 -11.11 -1.38
N ILE A 46 -0.28 -11.62 -2.31
CA ILE A 46 -0.03 -10.94 -3.59
C ILE A 46 -1.36 -10.77 -4.32
N SER A 47 -1.76 -9.52 -4.57
CA SER A 47 -2.97 -9.17 -5.34
C SER A 47 -2.64 -8.74 -6.76
N ASP A 48 -1.45 -8.19 -6.99
CA ASP A 48 -0.92 -7.91 -8.33
C ASP A 48 0.60 -8.10 -8.35
N ILE A 49 1.10 -8.62 -9.47
CA ILE A 49 2.54 -8.71 -9.75
C ILE A 49 2.73 -8.64 -11.26
N SER A 50 3.45 -7.63 -11.73
CA SER A 50 3.66 -7.37 -13.16
C SER A 50 5.00 -6.66 -13.39
N SER A 51 5.36 -6.44 -14.64
CA SER A 51 6.59 -5.76 -15.01
C SER A 51 6.35 -4.54 -15.89
N THR A 52 7.22 -3.55 -15.76
CA THR A 52 7.29 -2.40 -16.65
C THR A 52 7.94 -2.80 -17.99
N LEU A 53 7.95 -1.88 -18.96
CA LEU A 53 8.71 -2.07 -20.22
C LEU A 53 10.23 -2.23 -19.98
N SER A 54 10.77 -1.74 -18.87
CA SER A 54 12.18 -1.93 -18.47
C SER A 54 12.44 -3.22 -17.69
N GLU A 55 11.39 -4.03 -17.49
CA GLU A 55 11.37 -5.27 -16.70
C GLU A 55 11.52 -5.07 -15.19
N ASP A 56 11.35 -3.85 -14.68
CA ASP A 56 11.26 -3.61 -13.25
C ASP A 56 9.88 -4.06 -12.74
N ALA A 57 9.79 -4.50 -11.49
CA ALA A 57 8.58 -5.11 -10.96
C ALA A 57 7.63 -4.10 -10.29
N ILE A 58 6.35 -4.28 -10.58
CA ILE A 58 5.21 -3.68 -9.91
C ILE A 58 4.59 -4.77 -9.03
N VAL A 59 4.38 -4.46 -7.74
CA VAL A 59 3.81 -5.41 -6.78
C VAL A 59 2.74 -4.74 -5.93
N GLU A 60 1.62 -5.44 -5.74
CA GLU A 60 0.58 -5.09 -4.78
C GLU A 60 0.33 -6.28 -3.84
N ILE A 61 0.26 -5.99 -2.54
CA ILE A 61 -0.06 -6.94 -1.47
C ILE A 61 -1.35 -6.51 -0.79
N LYS A 62 -2.32 -7.42 -0.74
CA LYS A 62 -3.57 -7.25 -0.01
C LYS A 62 -3.43 -7.74 1.43
N LEU A 63 -3.75 -6.86 2.37
CA LEU A 63 -3.80 -7.15 3.81
C LEU A 63 -5.12 -7.83 4.19
N PRO A 64 -5.18 -8.51 5.36
CA PRO A 64 -6.39 -9.22 5.80
C PRO A 64 -7.63 -8.34 5.96
N ASP A 65 -7.45 -7.03 6.13
CA ASP A 65 -8.55 -6.08 6.29
C ASP A 65 -9.05 -5.48 4.97
N GLY A 66 -8.47 -5.90 3.84
CA GLY A 66 -8.81 -5.43 2.50
C GLY A 66 -7.94 -4.29 1.99
N THR A 67 -7.15 -3.65 2.86
CA THR A 67 -6.17 -2.63 2.48
C THR A 67 -5.15 -3.20 1.52
N LYS A 68 -4.75 -2.41 0.53
CA LYS A 68 -3.67 -2.76 -0.40
C LYS A 68 -2.45 -1.90 -0.13
N VAL A 69 -1.28 -2.51 -0.20
CA VAL A 69 0.01 -1.82 -0.15
C VAL A 69 0.83 -2.24 -1.35
N GLY A 70 1.43 -1.29 -2.05
CA GLY A 70 2.10 -1.61 -3.31
C GLY A 70 3.00 -0.52 -3.83
N THR A 71 3.71 -0.85 -4.89
CA THR A 71 4.46 0.12 -5.69
C THR A 71 3.50 0.95 -6.53
N TRP A 72 3.99 2.02 -7.16
CA TRP A 72 3.25 2.63 -8.27
C TRP A 72 3.00 1.61 -9.38
N ASN A 73 1.86 1.75 -10.06
CA ASN A 73 1.48 0.92 -11.19
C ASN A 73 2.04 1.43 -12.54
N ASN A 74 2.83 2.51 -12.53
CA ASN A 74 3.45 3.06 -13.72
C ASN A 74 4.69 3.91 -13.39
N VAL A 75 5.65 3.94 -14.31
CA VAL A 75 6.95 4.62 -14.13
C VAL A 75 6.83 6.14 -14.05
N VAL A 76 5.82 6.74 -14.68
CA VAL A 76 5.65 8.21 -14.69
C VAL A 76 5.26 8.71 -13.31
N SER A 77 4.33 8.03 -12.63
CA SER A 77 3.94 8.36 -11.26
C SER A 77 5.02 8.02 -10.23
N ASP A 78 5.87 7.02 -10.51
CA ASP A 78 6.98 6.65 -9.61
C ASP A 78 8.13 7.66 -9.56
N ALA A 79 8.17 8.59 -10.51
CA ALA A 79 9.17 9.64 -10.58
C ALA A 79 9.12 10.55 -9.33
N GLY A 80 9.99 10.25 -8.36
CA GLY A 80 10.10 10.98 -7.09
C GLY A 80 9.95 10.09 -5.86
N ASP A 81 9.17 9.01 -5.95
CA ASP A 81 8.93 8.10 -4.82
C ASP A 81 9.82 6.86 -4.86
N ASN A 82 10.22 6.41 -6.06
CA ASN A 82 11.13 5.28 -6.29
C ASN A 82 10.68 4.00 -5.55
N THR A 83 9.43 3.59 -5.80
CA THR A 83 8.80 2.39 -5.23
C THR A 83 8.87 1.18 -6.14
N ILE A 84 8.95 1.38 -7.47
CA ILE A 84 9.08 0.28 -8.43
C ILE A 84 10.36 -0.51 -8.12
N ILE A 85 10.23 -1.84 -8.09
CA ILE A 85 11.30 -2.73 -7.65
C ILE A 85 12.24 -2.97 -8.81
N SER A 86 13.46 -2.46 -8.71
CA SER A 86 14.47 -2.64 -9.76
C SER A 86 14.80 -4.12 -9.97
N LYS A 87 14.89 -4.56 -11.22
CA LYS A 87 15.26 -5.94 -11.57
C LYS A 87 16.63 -6.41 -11.08
N ASN A 88 17.49 -5.45 -10.70
CA ASN A 88 18.82 -5.73 -10.16
C ASN A 88 18.86 -5.74 -8.62
N SER A 89 17.70 -5.66 -7.95
CA SER A 89 17.62 -5.61 -6.49
C SER A 89 17.39 -6.99 -5.87
N ASP A 90 17.80 -7.17 -4.62
CA ASP A 90 17.51 -8.39 -3.85
C ASP A 90 16.01 -8.64 -3.69
N VAL A 91 15.21 -7.57 -3.57
CA VAL A 91 13.74 -7.66 -3.47
C VAL A 91 13.14 -8.24 -4.75
N PHE A 92 13.73 -7.97 -5.92
CA PHE A 92 13.27 -8.57 -7.17
C PHE A 92 13.50 -10.09 -7.20
N ASN A 93 14.66 -10.54 -6.71
CA ASN A 93 14.95 -11.98 -6.59
C ASN A 93 13.98 -12.68 -5.63
N ASP A 94 13.63 -12.00 -4.53
CA ASP A 94 12.64 -12.42 -3.52
C ASP A 94 11.25 -12.69 -4.14
N ILE A 95 10.86 -11.93 -5.18
CA ILE A 95 9.52 -12.01 -5.81
C ILE A 95 9.45 -12.76 -7.14
N TYR A 96 10.60 -13.15 -7.71
CA TYR A 96 10.68 -13.66 -9.10
C TYR A 96 9.77 -14.87 -9.36
N GLU A 97 9.62 -15.76 -8.38
CA GLU A 97 8.80 -16.98 -8.46
C GLU A 97 7.41 -16.82 -7.79
N LEU A 98 7.05 -15.61 -7.36
CA LEU A 98 5.75 -15.35 -6.74
C LEU A 98 4.65 -15.21 -7.77
N SER A 99 3.45 -15.60 -7.36
CA SER A 99 2.22 -15.48 -8.17
C SER A 99 1.11 -14.80 -7.38
N ILE A 100 0.14 -14.24 -8.10
CA ILE A 100 -1.11 -13.75 -7.50
C ILE A 100 -1.74 -14.86 -6.64
N GLY A 101 -2.12 -14.51 -5.42
CA GLY A 101 -2.67 -15.45 -4.44
C GLY A 101 -1.65 -16.04 -3.48
N ASP A 102 -0.34 -15.88 -3.73
CA ASP A 102 0.69 -16.30 -2.79
C ASP A 102 0.63 -15.48 -1.50
N LYS A 103 0.74 -16.18 -0.37
CA LYS A 103 0.90 -15.53 0.93
C LYS A 103 2.36 -15.17 1.15
N VAL A 104 2.60 -13.99 1.71
CA VAL A 104 3.94 -13.47 1.91
C VAL A 104 4.10 -12.79 3.26
N LEU A 105 5.33 -12.78 3.76
CA LEU A 105 5.81 -11.83 4.74
C LEU A 105 6.60 -10.74 4.02
N PHE A 106 6.33 -9.48 4.33
CA PHE A 106 7.02 -8.34 3.74
C PHE A 106 7.47 -7.33 4.79
N SER A 107 8.47 -6.53 4.43
CA SER A 107 8.99 -5.43 5.23
C SER A 107 9.27 -4.23 4.33
N GLY A 108 9.37 -3.04 4.92
CA GLY A 108 9.66 -1.79 4.20
C GLY A 108 8.97 -0.59 4.82
N SER A 109 8.79 0.46 4.04
CA SER A 109 8.25 1.74 4.53
C SER A 109 7.13 2.26 3.65
N PHE A 110 6.10 2.83 4.27
CA PHE A 110 5.13 3.65 3.56
C PHE A 110 5.80 4.90 3.00
N VAL A 111 5.39 5.33 1.80
CA VAL A 111 5.85 6.59 1.24
C VAL A 111 5.10 7.73 1.93
N SER A 112 5.84 8.62 2.57
CA SER A 112 5.31 9.83 3.19
C SER A 112 5.51 11.05 2.29
N ASP A 113 4.65 12.05 2.43
CA ASP A 113 4.82 13.38 1.88
C ASP A 113 4.55 14.48 2.92
N LYS A 114 4.49 15.74 2.46
CA LYS A 114 4.32 16.91 3.34
C LYS A 114 3.02 16.85 4.15
N TYR A 115 2.00 16.15 3.68
CA TYR A 115 0.66 16.15 4.26
C TYR A 115 0.22 14.78 4.78
N GLN A 116 0.85 13.70 4.33
CA GLN A 116 0.48 12.32 4.68
C GLN A 116 1.71 11.48 5.04
N CYS A 117 1.63 10.72 6.14
CA CYS A 117 2.66 9.75 6.52
C CYS A 117 2.64 8.47 5.65
N ALA A 118 1.51 8.19 5.02
CA ALA A 118 1.30 7.09 4.09
C ALA A 118 0.45 7.62 2.95
N ARG A 119 1.05 7.75 1.77
CA ARG A 119 0.40 8.28 0.58
C ARG A 119 -0.64 7.28 0.08
N GLU A 120 -1.87 7.76 -0.05
CA GLU A 120 -3.02 7.00 -0.55
C GLU A 120 -3.19 7.30 -2.05
N THR A 121 -3.40 6.27 -2.88
CA THR A 121 -3.34 6.36 -4.35
C THR A 121 -4.66 5.99 -5.04
N SER A 122 -5.75 5.75 -4.31
CA SER A 122 -7.04 5.44 -4.91
C SER A 122 -7.56 6.56 -5.79
N LEU A 123 -8.19 6.18 -6.90
CA LEU A 123 -8.76 7.13 -7.87
C LEU A 123 -9.98 7.90 -7.32
N THR A 124 -10.76 7.27 -6.44
CA THR A 124 -11.96 7.87 -5.86
C THR A 124 -11.88 7.89 -4.34
N LYS A 125 -12.48 8.92 -3.74
CA LYS A 125 -12.58 9.05 -2.27
C LYS A 125 -13.28 7.86 -1.63
N GLU A 126 -14.27 7.29 -2.32
CA GLU A 126 -14.97 6.09 -1.87
C GLU A 126 -14.08 4.85 -1.94
N GLY A 127 -13.34 4.65 -3.04
CA GLY A 127 -12.32 3.61 -3.15
C GLY A 127 -11.29 3.72 -2.04
N GLY A 128 -10.76 4.92 -1.83
CA GLY A 128 -9.80 5.22 -0.77
C GLY A 128 -10.34 4.99 0.64
N LEU A 129 -11.67 5.01 0.86
CA LEU A 129 -12.26 4.69 2.16
C LEU A 129 -12.55 3.20 2.34
N LEU A 130 -13.06 2.54 1.30
CA LEU A 130 -13.54 1.15 1.37
C LEU A 130 -12.43 0.12 1.16
N SER A 131 -11.45 0.43 0.31
CA SER A 131 -10.33 -0.46 -0.05
C SER A 131 -9.11 0.40 -0.40
N PRO A 132 -8.53 1.14 0.56
CA PRO A 132 -7.42 2.04 0.30
C PRO A 132 -6.22 1.34 -0.32
N GLU A 133 -5.51 2.10 -1.13
CA GLU A 133 -4.27 1.71 -1.78
C GLU A 133 -3.17 2.62 -1.26
N PHE A 134 -2.23 2.08 -0.49
CA PHE A 134 -1.12 2.85 0.06
C PHE A 134 0.19 2.54 -0.66
N LEU A 135 0.88 3.61 -1.03
CA LEU A 135 2.17 3.51 -1.67
C LEU A 135 3.23 3.03 -0.67
N PHE A 136 3.99 2.02 -1.07
CA PHE A 136 4.93 1.32 -0.20
C PHE A 136 6.24 0.99 -0.92
N LYS A 137 7.35 1.16 -0.19
CA LYS A 137 8.68 0.78 -0.65
C LYS A 137 9.12 -0.48 0.08
N PHE A 138 9.18 -1.59 -0.63
CA PHE A 138 9.54 -2.89 -0.07
C PHE A 138 11.05 -3.00 0.17
N SER A 139 11.42 -3.53 1.34
CA SER A 139 12.80 -3.93 1.67
C SER A 139 13.00 -5.45 1.67
N SER A 140 11.93 -6.24 1.77
CA SER A 140 11.93 -7.70 1.54
C SER A 140 10.51 -8.22 1.34
N ILE A 141 10.35 -9.27 0.53
CA ILE A 141 9.09 -9.99 0.33
C ILE A 141 9.41 -11.49 0.27
N LYS A 142 8.82 -12.31 1.14
CA LYS A 142 9.11 -13.75 1.20
C LYS A 142 7.84 -14.57 1.25
N LYS A 143 7.75 -15.61 0.43
CA LYS A 143 6.66 -16.59 0.46
C LYS A 143 6.58 -17.30 1.82
N ILE A 144 5.35 -17.61 2.26
CA ILE A 144 5.08 -18.42 3.46
C ILE A 144 4.22 -19.65 3.17
#